data_AF-A0A7R9UKY2-F1
#
_entry.id   AF-A0A7R9UKY2-F1
#
_cell.length_a   1.000
_cell.length_b   1.000
_cell.length_c   1.000
_cell.angle_alpha   90.00
_cell.angle_beta   90.00
_cell.angle_gamma   90.00
#
_symmetry.space_group_name_H-M   'P 1'
#
loop_
_entity.id
_entity.type
_entity.pdbx_description
1 polymer ?
#
loop_
_entity_poly.entity_id
_entity_poly.type
_entity_poly.pdbx_seq_one_letter_code
_entity_poly.pdbx_strand_id
1 'polypeptide(L)'
;FALAPLPASGISTNPQVHNLYRTDPLIYHGGVRVRWGFETLKALGAIHATVETVAFPFLIMHGMDDSIVSPAGSIDFHRRAASRDKTIKTYDGLKHEILNE
;
A
#
# COMPACT_ATOMS: atom_id res chain seq x y z
N PHE A 1 -12.58 -10.93 -16.18
CA PHE A 1 -13.10 -10.07 -15.10
C PHE A 1 -11.94 -9.44 -14.37
N ALA A 2 -11.91 -8.12 -14.26
CA ALA A 2 -10.92 -7.37 -13.50
C ALA A 2 -11.63 -6.16 -12.88
N LEU A 3 -11.21 -5.74 -11.68
CA LEU A 3 -11.62 -4.42 -11.15
C LEU A 3 -10.98 -3.32 -12.00
N ALA A 4 -11.54 -2.11 -12.02
CA ALA A 4 -11.00 -1.02 -12.84
C ALA A 4 -9.50 -0.77 -12.57
N PRO A 5 -8.73 -0.33 -13.59
CA PRO A 5 -7.35 0.08 -13.40
C PRO A 5 -7.23 1.22 -12.37
N LEU A 6 -6.09 1.27 -11.68
CA LEU A 6 -5.82 2.35 -10.74
C LEU A 6 -5.49 3.64 -11.52
N PRO A 7 -6.12 4.78 -11.19
CA PRO A 7 -5.76 6.04 -11.81
C PRO A 7 -4.38 6.50 -11.32
N ALA A 8 -3.54 6.99 -12.23
CA ALA A 8 -2.21 7.52 -11.87
C ALA A 8 -2.28 8.66 -10.83
N SER A 9 -3.40 9.38 -10.78
CA SER A 9 -3.64 10.42 -9.77
C SER A 9 -3.80 9.89 -8.34
N GLY A 10 -4.04 8.59 -8.15
CA GLY A 10 -4.04 7.96 -6.83
C GLY A 10 -2.65 7.55 -6.35
N ILE A 11 -1.65 7.56 -7.24
CA ILE A 11 -0.31 7.04 -6.97
C ILE A 11 0.57 8.12 -6.32
N SER A 12 0.60 9.32 -6.91
CA SER A 12 1.42 10.46 -6.48
C SER A 12 0.70 11.76 -6.88
N THR A 13 1.18 12.91 -6.42
CA THR A 13 0.80 14.26 -6.86
C THR A 13 1.76 14.80 -7.92
N ASN A 14 2.92 14.17 -8.11
CA ASN A 14 3.92 14.59 -9.08
C ASN A 14 3.53 14.24 -10.53
N PRO A 15 3.35 15.24 -11.42
CA PRO A 15 2.99 15.00 -12.82
C PRO A 15 4.02 14.18 -13.60
N GLN A 16 5.31 14.27 -13.25
CA GLN A 16 6.36 13.48 -13.90
C GLN A 16 6.20 12.00 -13.59
N VAL A 17 5.85 11.65 -12.34
CA VAL A 17 5.57 10.28 -11.92
C VAL A 17 4.34 9.75 -12.63
N HIS A 18 3.30 10.57 -12.82
CA HIS A 18 2.15 10.14 -13.61
C HIS A 18 2.52 9.86 -15.06
N ASN A 19 3.39 10.67 -15.65
CA ASN A 19 3.85 10.46 -17.02
C ASN A 19 4.66 9.18 -17.12
N LEU A 20 5.67 8.99 -16.24
CA LEU A 20 6.47 7.77 -16.18
C LEU A 20 5.59 6.53 -16.02
N TYR A 21 4.65 6.58 -15.06
CA TYR A 21 3.68 5.50 -14.88
C TYR A 21 2.96 5.18 -16.20
N ARG A 22 2.34 6.17 -16.86
CA ARG A 22 1.53 5.95 -18.07
C ARG A 22 2.32 5.50 -19.30
N THR A 23 3.60 5.88 -19.41
CA THR A 23 4.38 5.66 -20.64
C THR A 23 5.33 4.48 -20.54
N ASP A 24 5.60 3.96 -19.34
CA ASP A 24 6.50 2.82 -19.17
C ASP A 24 5.88 1.53 -19.74
N PRO A 25 6.46 0.93 -20.80
CA PRO A 25 5.90 -0.27 -21.42
C PRO A 25 5.94 -1.51 -20.52
N LEU A 26 6.67 -1.47 -19.40
CA LEU A 26 6.76 -2.56 -18.44
C LEU A 26 5.70 -2.49 -17.34
N ILE A 27 4.99 -1.36 -17.22
CA ILE A 27 3.91 -1.22 -16.25
C ILE A 27 2.63 -1.86 -16.79
N TYR A 28 2.01 -2.70 -15.94
CA TYR A 28 0.72 -3.27 -16.26
C TYR A 28 -0.40 -2.25 -16.03
N HIS A 29 -1.00 -1.76 -17.11
CA HIS A 29 -2.10 -0.79 -17.09
C HIS A 29 -3.50 -1.38 -17.01
N GLY A 30 -3.60 -2.71 -16.88
CA GLY A 30 -4.90 -3.37 -16.75
C GLY A 30 -5.43 -3.31 -15.32
N GLY A 31 -6.68 -3.76 -15.19
CA GLY A 31 -7.34 -3.90 -13.90
C GLY A 31 -6.79 -5.02 -13.02
N VAL A 32 -7.16 -5.02 -11.73
CA VAL A 32 -6.78 -6.11 -10.82
C VAL A 32 -7.40 -7.44 -11.28
N ARG A 33 -6.54 -8.40 -11.64
CA ARG A 33 -6.97 -9.75 -12.07
C ARG A 33 -7.56 -10.52 -10.89
N VAL A 34 -8.65 -11.27 -11.13
CA VAL A 34 -9.37 -12.00 -10.06
C VAL A 34 -8.45 -12.85 -9.19
N ARG A 35 -7.57 -13.66 -9.79
CA ARG A 35 -6.68 -14.53 -9.00
C ARG A 35 -5.71 -13.73 -8.14
N TRP A 36 -5.19 -12.62 -8.65
CA TRP A 36 -4.32 -11.75 -7.88
C TRP A 36 -5.08 -11.15 -6.69
N GLY A 37 -6.28 -10.60 -6.92
CA GLY A 37 -7.11 -10.06 -5.85
C GLY A 37 -7.46 -11.11 -4.79
N PHE A 38 -7.80 -12.33 -5.21
CA PHE A 38 -8.10 -13.44 -4.29
C PHE A 38 -6.90 -13.80 -3.39
N GLU A 39 -5.71 -13.96 -3.98
CA GLU A 39 -4.52 -14.28 -3.19
C GLU A 39 -4.09 -13.12 -2.28
N THR A 40 -4.24 -11.87 -2.72
CA THR A 40 -4.02 -10.69 -1.87
C THR A 40 -4.94 -10.70 -0.66
N LEU A 41 -6.24 -10.94 -0.84
CA LEU A 41 -7.20 -11.02 0.28
C LEU A 41 -6.88 -12.18 1.23
N LYS A 42 -6.49 -13.33 0.69
CA LYS A 42 -6.07 -14.48 1.50
C LYS A 42 -4.83 -14.17 2.33
N ALA A 43 -3.83 -13.51 1.75
CA ALA A 43 -2.61 -13.10 2.44
C ALA A 43 -2.92 -12.07 3.55
N LEU A 44 -3.75 -11.07 3.26
CA LEU A 44 -4.19 -10.09 4.27
C LEU A 44 -4.92 -10.75 5.44
N GLY A 45 -5.80 -11.72 5.17
CA GLY A 45 -6.46 -12.50 6.23
C GLY A 45 -5.47 -13.27 7.11
N ALA A 46 -4.47 -13.91 6.51
CA ALA A 46 -3.43 -14.61 7.25
C ALA A 46 -2.61 -13.65 8.14
N ILE A 47 -2.22 -12.49 7.59
CA ILE A 47 -1.50 -11.45 8.35
C ILE A 47 -2.35 -10.94 9.51
N HIS A 48 -3.63 -10.63 9.29
CA HIS A 48 -4.52 -10.15 10.36
C HIS A 48 -4.70 -11.15 11.50
N ALA A 49 -4.67 -12.46 11.19
CA ALA A 49 -4.77 -13.53 12.17
C ALA A 49 -3.49 -13.71 13.01
N THR A 50 -2.33 -13.33 12.47
CA THR A 50 -1.02 -13.58 13.10
C THR A 50 -0.25 -12.30 13.45
N VAL A 51 -0.80 -11.11 13.23
CA VAL A 51 -0.06 -9.84 13.46
C VAL A 51 0.50 -9.72 14.86
N GLU A 52 -0.19 -10.24 15.89
CA GLU A 52 0.26 -10.21 17.29
C GLU A 52 1.51 -11.09 17.52
N THR A 53 1.85 -12.00 16.59
CA THR A 53 3.08 -12.79 16.67
C THR A 53 4.28 -12.09 16.02
N VAL A 54 4.08 -10.93 15.37
CA VAL A 54 5.15 -10.18 14.71
C VAL A 54 6.00 -9.47 15.76
N ALA A 55 7.16 -10.05 16.08
CA ALA A 55 8.07 -9.56 17.12
C ALA A 55 9.41 -8.98 16.59
N PHE A 56 9.67 -9.05 15.28
CA PHE A 56 10.89 -8.52 14.67
C PHE A 56 10.85 -6.98 14.56
N PRO A 57 12.00 -6.29 14.55
CA PRO A 57 12.05 -4.85 14.34
C PRO A 57 11.51 -4.43 12.97
N PHE A 58 10.71 -3.36 12.89
CA PHE A 58 10.19 -2.87 11.61
C PHE A 58 9.91 -1.37 11.58
N LEU A 59 9.89 -0.83 10.35
CA LEU A 59 9.45 0.51 10.02
C LEU A 59 8.28 0.45 9.04
N ILE A 60 7.22 1.19 9.34
CA ILE A 60 6.13 1.48 8.40
C ILE A 60 6.21 2.95 7.99
N MET A 61 6.01 3.21 6.70
CA MET A 61 5.88 4.55 6.14
C MET A 61 4.61 4.59 5.29
N HIS A 62 3.74 5.59 5.48
CA HIS A 62 2.44 5.64 4.82
C HIS A 62 1.97 7.08 4.58
N GLY A 63 1.49 7.40 3.36
CA GLY A 63 0.88 8.70 3.05
C GLY A 63 -0.58 8.77 3.47
N MET A 64 -1.00 9.82 4.18
CA MET A 64 -2.35 9.88 4.75
C MET A 64 -3.46 10.09 3.71
N ASP A 65 -3.10 10.50 2.50
CA ASP A 65 -4.01 10.69 1.36
C ASP A 65 -3.98 9.48 0.39
N ASP A 66 -3.40 8.36 0.81
CA ASP A 66 -3.41 7.11 0.04
C ASP A 66 -4.84 6.58 -0.14
N SER A 67 -5.35 6.68 -1.37
CA SER A 67 -6.67 6.17 -1.76
C SER A 67 -6.64 4.73 -2.28
N ILE A 68 -5.45 4.13 -2.42
CA ILE A 68 -5.23 2.76 -2.94
C ILE A 68 -5.18 1.77 -1.77
N VAL A 69 -4.39 2.08 -0.73
CA VAL A 69 -4.29 1.28 0.48
C VAL A 69 -4.61 2.16 1.69
N SER A 70 -5.54 1.73 2.53
CA SER A 70 -5.96 2.54 3.68
C SER A 70 -4.84 2.67 4.73
N PRO A 71 -4.48 3.89 5.17
CA PRO A 71 -3.54 4.11 6.27
C PRO A 71 -3.96 3.43 7.58
N ALA A 72 -5.27 3.26 7.79
CA ALA A 72 -5.82 2.60 8.98
C ALA A 72 -5.29 1.17 9.16
N GLY A 73 -5.05 0.44 8.06
CA GLY A 73 -4.48 -0.91 8.12
C GLY A 73 -3.04 -0.91 8.66
N SER A 74 -2.22 0.05 8.22
CA SER A 74 -0.87 0.23 8.74
C SER A 74 -0.85 0.64 10.21
N ILE A 75 -1.76 1.51 10.62
CA ILE A 75 -1.91 1.93 12.03
C ILE A 75 -2.34 0.75 12.90
N ASP A 76 -3.32 -0.05 12.46
CA ASP A 76 -3.76 -1.25 13.19
C ASP A 76 -2.65 -2.29 13.31
N PHE A 77 -1.90 -2.52 12.22
CA PHE A 77 -0.77 -3.44 12.23
C PHE A 77 0.31 -2.99 13.23
N HIS A 78 0.73 -1.71 13.16
CA HIS A 78 1.71 -1.17 14.11
C HIS A 78 1.22 -1.34 15.55
N ARG A 79 -0.05 -1.02 15.81
CA ARG A 79 -0.65 -1.14 17.14
C ARG A 79 -0.60 -2.58 17.68
N ARG A 80 -1.01 -3.56 16.88
CA ARG A 80 -1.19 -4.96 17.32
C ARG A 80 0.08 -5.80 17.33
N ALA A 81 1.09 -5.48 16.52
CA ALA A 81 2.31 -6.28 16.46
C ALA A 81 3.02 -6.36 17.83
N ALA A 82 3.57 -7.52 18.21
CA ALA A 82 4.29 -7.71 19.47
C ALA A 82 5.69 -7.08 19.49
N SER A 83 6.20 -6.59 18.36
CA SER A 83 7.53 -5.98 18.26
C SER A 83 7.68 -4.82 19.24
N ARG A 84 8.83 -4.81 19.94
CA ARG A 84 9.24 -3.73 20.84
C ARG A 84 9.98 -2.61 20.10
N ASP A 85 10.56 -2.92 18.95
CA ASP A 85 11.24 -1.97 18.07
C ASP A 85 10.41 -1.78 16.80
N LYS A 86 9.35 -0.98 16.92
CA LYS A 86 8.42 -0.71 15.82
C LYS A 86 8.15 0.76 15.68
N THR A 87 8.42 1.28 14.49
CA THR A 87 8.19 2.68 14.15
C THR A 87 7.16 2.79 13.03
N ILE A 88 6.26 3.76 13.13
CA ILE A 88 5.39 4.18 12.02
C ILE A 88 5.62 5.66 11.76
N LYS A 89 5.80 6.01 10.48
CA LYS A 89 5.86 7.39 9.99
C LYS A 89 4.71 7.61 9.04
N THR A 90 3.82 8.54 9.39
CA THR A 90 2.72 8.97 8.53
C THR A 90 3.06 10.32 7.93
N TYR A 91 2.61 10.55 6.70
CA TYR A 91 2.92 11.77 5.95
C TYR A 91 1.62 12.41 5.47
N ASP A 92 1.24 13.53 6.07
CA ASP A 92 0.02 14.25 5.69
C ASP A 92 0.13 14.80 4.26
N GLY A 93 -0.93 14.63 3.46
CA GLY A 93 -0.98 15.09 2.07
C GLY A 93 -0.25 14.20 1.05
N LEU A 94 0.58 13.25 1.50
CA LEU A 94 1.24 12.28 0.62
C LEU A 94 0.27 11.13 0.28
N LYS A 95 0.41 10.57 -0.92
CA LYS A 95 -0.38 9.46 -1.46
C LYS A 95 0.37 8.13 -1.34
N HIS A 96 0.14 7.22 -2.27
CA HIS A 96 0.60 5.84 -2.23
C HIS A 96 2.12 5.69 -2.39
N GLU A 97 2.71 6.36 -3.39
CA GLU A 97 4.15 6.28 -3.67
C GLU A 97 4.94 7.35 -2.93
N ILE A 98 5.00 7.27 -1.60
CA ILE A 98 5.72 8.22 -0.73
C ILE A 98 7.21 8.44 -1.09
N LEU A 99 7.82 7.53 -1.86
CA LEU A 99 9.21 7.65 -2.32
C LEU A 99 9.33 8.41 -3.65
N ASN A 100 8.20 8.60 -4.35
CA ASN A 100 8.06 9.30 -5.62
C ASN A 100 6.99 10.42 -5.50
N GLU A 101 6.75 10.94 -4.30
CA GLU A 101 5.85 12.09 -4.13
C GLU A 101 6.50 13.39 -4.63
#